data_AF-A0A838T2D1-F1
#
_entry.id   AF-A0A838T2D1-F1
#
_cell.length_a   1.000
_cell.length_b   1.000
_cell.length_c   1.000
_cell.angle_alpha   90.00
_cell.angle_beta   90.00
_cell.angle_gamma   90.00
#
_symmetry.space_group_name_H-M   'P 1'
#
loop_
_entity.id
_entity.type
_entity.pdbx_description
1 polymer ?
#
loop_
_entity_poly.entity_id
_entity_poly.type
_entity_poly.pdbx_seq_one_letter_code
_entity_poly.pdbx_strand_id
1 'polypeptide(L)'
;MDPAKVPTAGVRARCSVCSGIIPVPAGTAAGSAGSSAQHSNSVARELVQPAGDSARTLARTGEFSAMAAKPWAASTPPPPISATPSAMSSPPLAEQVKGPAPQGVTAGAPAPARRPINPFLNKDPNLRAKRLARALVSDIITYQPAKHAEGLRDGTIRDLFKDEIRKSYEEYTAQVGQQLAESTPYFQEALNEVLGGGKKIF
;
A
#
# COMPACT_ATOMS: atom_id res chain seq x y z
N MET A 1 -18.86 -17.64 -6.30
CA MET A 1 -18.29 -18.88 -6.85
C MET A 1 -19.11 -20.02 -6.28
N ASP A 2 -19.80 -20.77 -7.12
CA ASP A 2 -20.57 -21.92 -6.69
C ASP A 2 -19.59 -23.06 -6.30
N PRO A 3 -19.55 -23.49 -5.03
CA PRO A 3 -18.59 -24.48 -4.56
C PRO A 3 -18.76 -25.85 -5.26
N ALA A 4 -19.92 -26.13 -5.83
CA ALA A 4 -20.17 -27.36 -6.58
C ALA A 4 -19.47 -27.39 -7.96
N LYS A 5 -18.92 -26.26 -8.42
CA LYS A 5 -18.29 -26.12 -9.75
C LYS A 5 -16.76 -26.08 -9.70
N VAL A 6 -16.17 -26.30 -8.53
CA VAL A 6 -14.73 -26.34 -8.32
C VAL A 6 -14.23 -27.78 -8.50
N PRO A 7 -13.36 -28.08 -9.48
CA PRO A 7 -12.78 -29.40 -9.65
C PRO A 7 -11.99 -29.83 -8.41
N THR A 8 -11.90 -31.14 -8.17
CA THR A 8 -11.18 -31.72 -7.02
C THR A 8 -9.70 -31.35 -6.97
N ALA A 9 -9.11 -30.95 -8.10
CA ALA A 9 -7.74 -30.45 -8.20
C ALA A 9 -7.55 -28.99 -7.71
N GLY A 10 -8.63 -28.30 -7.34
CA GLY A 10 -8.63 -26.87 -7.06
C GLY A 10 -8.67 -26.00 -8.32
N VAL A 11 -8.78 -24.68 -8.14
CA VAL A 11 -8.85 -23.70 -9.24
C VAL A 11 -7.82 -22.60 -9.04
N ARG A 12 -7.30 -22.04 -10.14
CA ARG A 12 -6.44 -20.85 -10.11
C ARG A 12 -7.29 -19.60 -10.34
N ALA A 13 -7.43 -18.78 -9.32
CA ALA A 13 -8.14 -17.50 -9.42
C ALA A 13 -7.15 -16.37 -9.75
N ARG A 14 -7.56 -15.42 -10.62
CA ARG A 14 -6.81 -14.17 -10.84
C ARG A 14 -7.36 -13.06 -9.95
N CYS A 15 -6.48 -12.39 -9.21
CA CYS A 15 -6.84 -11.20 -8.46
C CYS A 15 -7.09 -10.03 -9.42
N SER A 16 -8.27 -9.41 -9.36
CA SER A 16 -8.61 -8.25 -10.19
C SER A 16 -7.80 -7.00 -9.84
N VAL A 17 -7.25 -6.93 -8.62
CA VAL A 17 -6.51 -5.75 -8.12
C VAL A 17 -5.04 -5.77 -8.57
N CYS A 18 -4.38 -6.93 -8.50
CA CYS A 18 -2.93 -7.04 -8.78
C CYS A 18 -2.59 -8.03 -9.90
N SER A 19 -3.57 -8.66 -10.56
CA SER A 19 -3.40 -9.67 -11.61
C SER A 19 -2.64 -10.95 -11.21
N GLY A 20 -2.30 -11.11 -9.93
CA GLY A 20 -1.66 -12.32 -9.40
C GLY A 20 -2.57 -13.55 -9.52
N ILE A 21 -1.96 -14.73 -9.69
CA ILE A 21 -2.67 -16.02 -9.77
C ILE A 21 -2.57 -16.72 -8.41
N ILE A 22 -3.71 -17.00 -7.78
CA ILE A 22 -3.84 -17.59 -6.46
C ILE A 22 -4.45 -19.00 -6.59
N PRO A 23 -3.81 -20.06 -6.06
CA PRO A 23 -4.42 -21.38 -6.00
C PRO A 23 -5.51 -21.43 -4.92
N VAL A 24 -6.70 -21.88 -5.29
CA VAL A 24 -7.82 -22.16 -4.38
C VAL A 24 -7.94 -23.68 -4.24
N PRO A 25 -7.65 -24.26 -3.06
CA PRO A 25 -7.78 -25.70 -2.85
C PRO A 25 -9.25 -26.11 -2.90
N ALA A 26 -9.53 -27.31 -3.41
CA ALA A 26 -10.86 -27.88 -3.37
C ALA A 26 -11.28 -28.09 -1.91
N GLY A 27 -12.42 -27.54 -1.50
CA GLY A 27 -12.91 -27.64 -0.14
C GLY A 27 -13.36 -29.06 0.17
N THR A 28 -12.59 -29.79 0.97
CA THR A 28 -13.08 -30.99 1.65
C THR A 28 -13.84 -30.54 2.90
N ALA A 29 -15.17 -30.59 2.85
CA ALA A 29 -15.99 -30.46 4.03
C ALA A 29 -16.01 -31.80 4.80
N ALA A 30 -15.23 -31.91 5.88
CA ALA A 30 -15.49 -32.75 7.05
C ALA A 30 -14.54 -32.34 8.18
N GLY A 31 -15.09 -31.91 9.31
CA GLY A 31 -14.37 -31.22 10.39
C GLY A 31 -13.69 -32.08 11.45
N SER A 32 -13.02 -31.34 12.35
CA SER A 32 -12.73 -31.61 13.77
C SER A 32 -11.83 -32.79 14.18
N ALA A 33 -10.56 -32.49 14.42
CA ALA A 33 -9.78 -32.85 15.63
C ALA A 33 -8.59 -31.88 15.66
N GLY A 34 -8.43 -30.95 16.60
CA GLY A 34 -8.24 -31.21 18.02
C GLY A 34 -6.74 -31.21 18.31
N SER A 35 -6.16 -30.06 18.65
CA SER A 35 -5.03 -29.99 19.59
C SER A 35 -4.86 -28.59 20.16
N SER A 36 -5.47 -28.41 21.34
CA SER A 36 -5.05 -27.47 22.37
C SER A 36 -3.60 -27.74 22.79
N ALA A 37 -2.82 -26.68 22.94
CA ALA A 37 -1.74 -26.54 23.92
C ALA A 37 -1.57 -25.03 24.12
N GLN A 38 -2.38 -24.36 24.94
CA GLN A 38 -2.16 -24.23 26.39
C GLN A 38 -0.67 -24.16 26.76
N HIS A 39 -0.17 -22.93 26.91
CA HIS A 39 0.86 -22.59 27.89
C HIS A 39 0.38 -21.37 28.66
N SER A 40 -0.55 -21.64 29.58
CA SER A 40 -0.86 -20.80 30.71
C SER A 40 0.21 -21.09 31.77
N ASN A 41 1.13 -20.15 32.00
CA ASN A 41 2.03 -20.24 33.15
C ASN A 41 1.48 -19.33 34.25
N SER A 42 0.74 -19.92 35.18
CA SER A 42 0.35 -19.32 36.45
C SER A 42 0.26 -20.43 37.49
N VAL A 43 1.27 -20.51 38.34
CA VAL A 43 1.15 -21.11 39.66
C VAL A 43 1.45 -20.02 40.69
N ALA A 44 0.39 -19.67 41.40
CA ALA A 44 0.41 -18.82 42.56
C ALA A 44 1.15 -19.50 43.72
N ARG A 45 1.84 -18.70 44.54
CA ARG A 45 1.80 -18.90 45.99
C ARG A 45 2.14 -17.61 46.74
N GLU A 46 1.06 -17.05 47.26
CA GLU A 46 0.86 -16.12 48.37
C GLU A 46 1.79 -16.39 49.58
N LEU A 47 2.38 -15.36 50.19
CA LEU A 47 1.98 -14.80 51.50
C LEU A 47 2.95 -13.72 52.02
N VAL A 48 2.39 -12.76 52.77
CA VAL A 48 3.01 -11.81 53.75
C VAL A 48 3.30 -10.37 53.28
N GLN A 49 2.37 -9.47 53.64
CA GLN A 49 2.59 -8.03 53.99
C GLN A 49 2.87 -7.92 55.52
N PRO A 50 3.05 -6.76 56.20
CA PRO A 50 3.06 -5.33 55.79
C PRO A 50 4.17 -4.45 56.46
N ALA A 51 4.25 -3.15 56.12
CA ALA A 51 4.36 -2.02 57.08
C ALA A 51 4.76 -0.67 56.43
N GLY A 52 3.94 0.36 56.70
CA GLY A 52 4.32 1.79 56.88
C GLY A 52 4.65 2.59 55.61
N ASP A 53 4.30 3.86 55.44
CA ASP A 53 3.61 4.82 56.30
C ASP A 53 3.18 6.03 55.44
N SER A 54 1.96 6.49 55.68
CA SER A 54 1.50 7.88 55.75
C SER A 54 1.81 8.95 54.66
N ALA A 55 0.68 9.54 54.24
CA ALA A 55 0.44 10.97 53.91
C ALA A 55 0.97 11.48 52.56
N ARG A 56 0.26 12.28 51.76
CA ARG A 56 -0.71 13.37 52.01
C ARG A 56 -1.41 13.62 50.63
N THR A 57 -2.75 13.70 50.51
CA THR A 57 -3.50 14.99 50.46
C THR A 57 -3.21 15.77 49.15
N LEU A 58 -4.13 16.17 48.26
CA LEU A 58 -5.57 16.39 48.29
C LEU A 58 -6.13 16.39 46.85
N ALA A 59 -7.41 16.05 46.79
CA ALA A 59 -8.41 16.31 45.76
C ALA A 59 -8.15 17.45 44.76
N ARG A 60 -8.46 17.15 43.49
CA ARG A 60 -9.13 18.12 42.61
C ARG A 60 -10.34 17.47 41.95
N THR A 61 -11.49 17.79 42.50
CA THR A 61 -12.84 17.60 41.96
C THR A 61 -13.09 18.54 40.78
N GLY A 62 -14.01 18.12 39.89
CA GLY A 62 -14.49 18.81 38.69
C GLY A 62 -14.31 17.90 37.47
N GLU A 63 -15.16 16.93 37.15
CA GLU A 63 -16.63 16.97 37.02
C GLU A 63 -17.08 18.11 36.10
N PHE A 64 -17.06 17.93 34.76
CA PHE A 64 -18.05 18.52 33.84
C PHE A 64 -18.14 17.73 32.51
N SER A 65 -19.37 17.32 32.22
CA SER A 65 -19.98 17.16 30.89
C SER A 65 -19.52 16.07 29.94
N ALA A 66 -20.16 14.92 30.10
CA ALA A 66 -20.64 14.12 28.99
C ALA A 66 -21.50 14.97 28.03
N MET A 67 -21.00 15.22 26.81
CA MET A 67 -21.81 15.74 25.71
C MET A 67 -22.16 14.60 24.76
N ALA A 68 -23.42 14.17 24.89
CA ALA A 68 -24.38 13.92 23.83
C ALA A 68 -23.87 13.32 22.51
N ALA A 69 -24.22 12.05 22.34
CA ALA A 69 -24.34 11.37 21.06
C ALA A 69 -25.15 12.21 20.04
N LYS A 70 -24.57 12.43 18.87
CA LYS A 70 -25.28 12.83 17.66
C LYS A 70 -25.47 11.59 16.79
N PRO A 71 -26.71 11.12 16.55
CA PRO A 71 -26.96 10.11 15.54
C PRO A 71 -26.89 10.80 14.17
N TRP A 72 -25.78 10.64 13.45
CA TRP A 72 -25.74 11.02 12.04
C TRP A 72 -26.67 10.06 11.28
N ALA A 73 -27.72 10.64 10.73
CA ALA A 73 -28.78 10.01 9.96
C ALA A 73 -28.23 9.22 8.76
N ALA A 74 -28.87 8.08 8.51
CA ALA A 74 -28.65 7.22 7.36
C ALA A 74 -28.72 8.01 6.04
N SER A 75 -27.61 8.03 5.28
CA SER A 75 -27.62 8.44 3.89
C SER A 75 -28.00 7.25 3.01
N THR A 76 -29.13 7.40 2.33
CA THR A 76 -29.74 6.49 1.36
C THR A 76 -28.79 6.15 0.20
N PRO A 77 -28.75 4.89 -0.29
CA PRO A 77 -27.98 4.55 -1.48
C PRO A 77 -28.59 5.18 -2.75
N PRO A 78 -27.78 5.57 -3.75
CA PRO A 78 -28.27 6.01 -5.05
C PRO A 78 -28.92 4.85 -5.84
N PRO A 79 -29.90 5.13 -6.71
CA PRO A 79 -30.50 4.12 -7.59
C PRO A 79 -29.51 3.62 -8.66
N PRO A 80 -29.64 2.36 -9.12
CA PRO A 80 -28.83 1.84 -10.22
C PRO A 80 -29.24 2.45 -11.56
N ILE A 81 -28.30 3.13 -12.21
CA ILE A 81 -28.40 3.50 -13.63
C ILE A 81 -28.37 2.23 -14.47
N SER A 82 -29.47 2.00 -15.19
CA SER A 82 -29.62 0.90 -16.15
C SER A 82 -28.62 1.04 -17.28
N ALA A 83 -27.84 -0.01 -17.52
CA ALA A 83 -26.98 -0.13 -18.69
C ALA A 83 -27.83 -0.42 -19.93
N THR A 84 -27.89 0.52 -20.87
CA THR A 84 -28.31 0.24 -22.25
C THR A 84 -27.18 -0.45 -23.00
N PRO A 85 -27.39 -1.65 -23.57
CA PRO A 85 -26.46 -2.21 -24.54
C PRO A 85 -26.71 -1.54 -25.89
N SER A 86 -25.82 -0.62 -26.31
CA SER A 86 -25.77 -0.19 -27.70
C SER A 86 -25.27 -1.35 -28.56
N ALA A 87 -26.22 -1.90 -29.31
CA ALA A 87 -26.04 -2.88 -30.34
C ALA A 87 -25.09 -2.39 -31.44
N MET A 88 -24.30 -3.35 -31.92
CA MET A 88 -23.90 -3.57 -33.32
C MET A 88 -23.86 -2.35 -34.25
N SER A 89 -22.64 -2.06 -34.73
CA SER A 89 -22.45 -1.69 -36.13
C SER A 89 -21.08 -2.17 -36.59
N SER A 90 -21.06 -3.33 -37.22
CA SER A 90 -19.99 -3.75 -38.12
C SER A 90 -20.23 -3.09 -39.48
N PRO A 91 -19.26 -2.36 -40.05
CA PRO A 91 -19.25 -2.10 -41.49
C PRO A 91 -18.55 -3.25 -42.24
N PRO A 92 -19.10 -3.72 -43.37
CA PRO A 92 -18.44 -4.70 -44.23
C PRO A 92 -17.41 -4.05 -45.17
N LEU A 93 -16.31 -4.78 -45.35
CA LEU A 93 -15.48 -4.97 -46.55
C LEU A 93 -15.35 -3.82 -47.58
N ALA A 94 -14.15 -3.25 -47.67
CA ALA A 94 -13.56 -2.71 -48.89
C ALA A 94 -12.03 -2.86 -48.76
N GLU A 95 -11.44 -3.85 -49.43
CA GLU A 95 -10.84 -3.73 -50.77
C GLU A 95 -9.33 -3.53 -50.63
N GLN A 96 -8.58 -4.55 -51.07
CA GLN A 96 -7.12 -4.52 -51.10
C GLN A 96 -6.61 -3.41 -52.00
N VAL A 97 -5.67 -2.61 -51.50
CA VAL A 97 -4.75 -1.86 -52.35
C VAL A 97 -3.32 -2.29 -52.04
N LYS A 98 -2.77 -3.00 -53.00
CA LYS A 98 -1.37 -3.33 -53.17
C LYS A 98 -0.59 -2.01 -53.36
N GLY A 99 0.41 -1.73 -52.52
CA GLY A 99 1.28 -0.56 -52.64
C GLY A 99 2.62 -0.79 -51.93
N PRO A 100 3.74 -0.29 -52.49
CA PRO A 100 5.06 -0.91 -52.34
C PRO A 100 5.76 -0.57 -51.02
N ALA A 101 6.68 -1.46 -50.63
CA ALA A 101 7.61 -1.23 -49.53
C ALA A 101 8.48 0.01 -49.79
N PRO A 102 8.69 0.89 -48.79
CA PRO A 102 9.87 1.74 -48.74
C PRO A 102 10.90 1.11 -47.81
N GLN A 103 12.02 0.70 -48.40
CA GLN A 103 13.28 0.52 -47.68
C GLN A 103 13.92 1.89 -47.42
N GLY A 104 14.38 2.10 -46.18
CA GLY A 104 15.42 3.06 -45.79
C GLY A 104 15.00 4.53 -45.64
N VAL A 105 15.62 5.38 -44.80
CA VAL A 105 16.67 5.29 -43.77
C VAL A 105 16.64 6.61 -42.97
N THR A 106 16.92 6.53 -41.66
CA THR A 106 17.58 7.50 -40.76
C THR A 106 17.06 8.95 -40.60
N ALA A 107 16.68 9.34 -39.37
CA ALA A 107 17.30 10.41 -38.57
C ALA A 107 16.60 10.53 -37.20
N GLY A 108 17.39 10.62 -36.14
CA GLY A 108 17.00 10.26 -34.77
C GLY A 108 16.23 11.30 -33.97
N ALA A 109 15.30 10.78 -33.16
CA ALA A 109 14.88 11.35 -31.90
C ALA A 109 15.13 10.29 -30.82
N PRO A 110 15.73 10.60 -29.65
CA PRO A 110 15.91 9.63 -28.60
C PRO A 110 14.53 9.28 -28.03
N ALA A 111 13.98 8.15 -28.46
CA ALA A 111 12.79 7.57 -27.87
C ALA A 111 13.08 7.30 -26.38
N PRO A 112 12.22 7.73 -25.43
CA PRO A 112 12.42 7.43 -24.03
C PRO A 112 12.43 5.92 -23.87
N ALA A 113 13.53 5.38 -23.34
CA ALA A 113 13.75 3.96 -23.11
C ALA A 113 12.48 3.34 -22.53
N ARG A 114 11.87 2.41 -23.28
CA ARG A 114 10.69 1.66 -22.83
C ARG A 114 11.05 1.03 -21.48
N ARG A 115 10.35 1.45 -20.43
CA ARG A 115 10.50 0.87 -19.10
C ARG A 115 10.28 -0.65 -19.23
N PRO A 116 11.20 -1.50 -18.77
CA PRO A 116 11.03 -2.93 -18.90
C PRO A 116 9.73 -3.37 -18.23
N ILE A 117 8.94 -4.14 -18.98
CA ILE A 117 7.57 -4.56 -18.67
C ILE A 117 7.49 -5.40 -17.37
N ASN A 118 8.59 -6.02 -16.96
CA ASN A 118 8.64 -6.87 -15.78
C ASN A 118 9.53 -6.26 -14.69
N PRO A 119 8.94 -5.58 -13.68
CA PRO A 119 9.73 -5.06 -12.58
C PRO A 119 10.48 -6.18 -11.83
N PHE A 120 9.95 -7.39 -11.77
CA PHE A 120 10.53 -8.46 -10.96
C PHE A 120 11.78 -9.16 -11.56
N LEU A 121 12.16 -8.87 -12.81
CA LEU A 121 13.25 -9.61 -13.48
C LEU A 121 14.64 -8.95 -13.34
N ASN A 122 14.71 -7.70 -12.87
CA ASN A 122 16.00 -7.04 -12.66
C ASN A 122 16.51 -7.33 -11.24
N LYS A 123 17.62 -8.08 -11.19
CA LYS A 123 18.40 -8.34 -9.97
C LYS A 123 19.34 -7.17 -9.60
N ASP A 124 19.26 -6.04 -10.31
CA ASP A 124 20.14 -4.90 -10.09
C ASP A 124 19.90 -4.27 -8.71
N PRO A 125 20.93 -4.16 -7.85
CA PRO A 125 20.78 -3.60 -6.51
C PRO A 125 20.34 -2.13 -6.56
N ASN A 126 20.83 -1.36 -7.55
CA ASN A 126 20.46 0.04 -7.75
C ASN A 126 18.97 0.21 -8.10
N LEU A 127 18.45 -0.63 -8.99
CA LEU A 127 17.04 -0.54 -9.38
C LEU A 127 16.13 -1.02 -8.25
N ARG A 128 16.56 -2.02 -7.49
CA ARG A 128 15.87 -2.46 -6.26
C ARG A 128 15.81 -1.31 -5.24
N ALA A 129 16.94 -0.66 -4.97
CA ALA A 129 17.04 0.46 -4.03
C ALA A 129 16.14 1.62 -4.44
N LYS A 130 16.19 2.05 -5.71
CA LYS A 130 15.33 3.12 -6.23
C LYS A 130 13.84 2.80 -6.12
N ARG A 131 13.44 1.54 -6.29
CA ARG A 131 12.04 1.13 -6.10
C ARG A 131 11.64 1.09 -4.64
N LEU A 132 12.51 0.57 -3.77
CA LEU A 132 12.25 0.52 -2.34
C LEU A 132 12.07 1.94 -1.77
N ALA A 133 12.95 2.87 -2.14
CA ALA A 133 12.83 4.27 -1.74
C ALA A 133 11.46 4.86 -2.13
N ARG A 134 11.02 4.68 -3.39
CA ARG A 134 9.71 5.19 -3.84
C ARG A 134 8.53 4.52 -3.14
N ALA A 135 8.65 3.22 -2.84
CA ALA A 135 7.61 2.50 -2.11
C ALA A 135 7.47 3.03 -0.67
N LEU A 136 8.59 3.20 0.05
CA LEU A 136 8.58 3.73 1.41
C LEU A 136 8.05 5.16 1.47
N VAL A 137 8.48 6.04 0.56
CA VAL A 137 7.97 7.42 0.51
C VAL A 137 6.47 7.47 0.15
N SER A 138 6.00 6.58 -0.73
CA SER A 138 4.56 6.46 -1.03
C SER A 138 3.75 5.97 0.18
N ASP A 139 4.34 5.15 1.05
CA ASP A 139 3.70 4.65 2.27
C ASP A 139 3.44 5.79 3.26
N ILE A 140 4.40 6.71 3.42
CA ILE A 140 4.25 7.93 4.24
C ILE A 140 2.99 8.71 3.84
N ILE A 141 2.79 8.95 2.54
CA ILE A 141 1.62 9.70 2.03
C ILE A 141 0.33 8.93 2.25
N THR A 142 0.37 7.61 2.10
CA THR A 142 -0.80 6.74 2.26
C THR A 142 -1.37 6.83 3.67
N TYR A 143 -0.52 6.92 4.69
CA TYR A 143 -0.97 7.05 6.08
C TYR A 143 -1.30 8.48 6.49
N GLN A 144 -0.72 9.50 5.84
CA GLN A 144 -0.86 10.90 6.24
C GLN A 144 -1.23 11.82 5.05
N PRO A 145 -2.33 11.56 4.33
CA PRO A 145 -2.71 12.35 3.17
C PRO A 145 -3.08 13.79 3.51
N ALA A 146 -3.68 14.01 4.70
CA ALA A 146 -4.06 15.35 5.17
C ALA A 146 -2.84 16.25 5.42
N LYS A 147 -1.84 15.73 6.16
CA LYS A 147 -0.57 16.44 6.42
C LYS A 147 0.19 16.73 5.13
N HIS A 148 0.12 15.83 4.15
CA HIS A 148 0.78 16.00 2.85
C HIS A 148 0.19 17.18 2.09
N ALA A 149 -1.14 17.25 1.99
CA ALA A 149 -1.83 18.36 1.35
C ALA A 149 -1.57 19.70 2.07
N GLU A 150 -1.47 19.69 3.40
CA GLU A 150 -1.10 20.86 4.21
C GLU A 150 0.34 21.31 3.95
N GLY A 151 1.31 20.40 4.06
CA GLY A 151 2.72 20.72 3.80
C GLY A 151 2.98 21.18 2.37
N LEU A 152 2.20 20.72 1.38
CA LEU A 152 2.31 21.21 0.00
C LEU A 152 1.74 22.62 -0.18
N ARG A 153 0.69 22.96 0.56
CA ARG A 153 0.08 24.31 0.55
C ARG A 153 0.96 25.34 1.24
N ASP A 154 1.49 24.96 2.41
CA ASP A 154 2.19 25.90 3.29
C ASP A 154 3.70 25.89 3.05
N GLY A 155 4.21 24.95 2.24
CA GLY A 155 5.63 24.79 1.94
C GLY A 155 6.45 24.20 3.10
N THR A 156 5.79 23.74 4.16
CA THR A 156 6.39 23.22 5.40
C THR A 156 6.60 21.70 5.40
N ILE A 157 6.57 21.08 4.22
CA ILE A 157 6.59 19.61 4.09
C ILE A 157 7.83 18.95 4.71
N ARG A 158 8.97 19.65 4.73
CA ARG A 158 10.20 19.14 5.33
C ARG A 158 10.08 18.96 6.83
N ASP A 159 9.43 19.90 7.49
CA ASP A 159 9.30 19.92 8.94
C ASP A 159 8.17 19.00 9.39
N LEU A 160 7.05 19.00 8.68
CA LEU A 160 5.88 18.18 9.00
C LEU A 160 6.12 16.66 8.88
N PHE A 161 7.04 16.25 8.00
CA PHE A 161 7.35 14.84 7.75
C PHE A 161 8.75 14.42 8.21
N LYS A 162 9.44 15.27 8.98
CA LYS A 162 10.84 15.04 9.37
C LYS A 162 11.03 13.69 10.07
N ASP A 163 10.12 13.34 10.99
CA ASP A 163 10.22 12.12 11.78
C ASP A 163 9.88 10.89 10.93
N GLU A 164 8.88 10.99 10.05
CA GLU A 164 8.46 9.93 9.14
C GLU A 164 9.52 9.65 8.06
N ILE A 165 10.18 10.70 7.56
CA ILE A 165 11.31 10.59 6.65
C ILE A 165 12.48 9.90 7.35
N ARG A 166 12.81 10.28 8.59
CA ARG A 166 13.89 9.65 9.36
C ARG A 166 13.63 8.15 9.54
N LYS A 167 12.43 7.77 10.00
CA LYS A 167 12.05 6.37 10.19
C LYS A 167 12.12 5.57 8.89
N SER A 168 11.64 6.16 7.79
CA SER A 168 11.67 5.51 6.46
C SER A 168 13.09 5.37 5.92
N TYR A 169 13.99 6.32 6.25
CA TYR A 169 15.40 6.25 5.88
C TYR A 169 16.16 5.17 6.67
N GLU A 170 15.85 5.01 7.96
CA GLU A 170 16.41 3.93 8.79
C GLU A 170 16.01 2.56 8.23
N GLU A 171 14.73 2.37 7.86
CA GLU A 171 14.24 1.15 7.22
C GLU A 171 14.88 0.91 5.85
N TYR A 172 14.98 1.96 5.02
CA TYR A 172 15.66 1.89 3.73
C TYR A 172 17.09 1.40 3.90
N THR A 173 17.84 2.01 4.83
CA THR A 173 19.23 1.67 5.13
C THR A 173 19.37 0.24 5.64
N ALA A 174 18.45 -0.22 6.49
CA ALA A 174 18.44 -1.60 6.98
C ALA A 174 18.27 -2.62 5.84
N GLN A 175 17.50 -2.29 4.80
CA GLN A 175 17.24 -3.19 3.68
C GLN A 175 18.27 -3.11 2.54
N VAL A 176 18.79 -1.92 2.21
CA VAL A 176 19.77 -1.74 1.12
C VAL A 176 21.23 -1.78 1.57
N GLY A 177 21.46 -1.59 2.86
CA GLY A 177 22.80 -1.43 3.44
C GLY A 177 23.29 0.02 3.41
N GLN A 178 24.07 0.37 4.42
CA GLN A 178 24.56 1.73 4.67
C GLN A 178 25.40 2.30 3.51
N GLN A 179 26.28 1.50 2.93
CA GLN A 179 27.11 1.91 1.78
C GLN A 179 26.27 2.36 0.58
N LEU A 180 25.18 1.67 0.25
CA LEU A 180 24.34 2.04 -0.88
C LEU A 180 23.44 3.24 -0.56
N ALA A 181 22.94 3.32 0.67
CA ALA A 181 22.12 4.43 1.12
C ALA A 181 22.88 5.76 1.13
N GLU A 182 24.14 5.76 1.57
CA GLU A 182 24.97 6.96 1.64
C GLU A 182 25.60 7.34 0.29
N SER A 183 25.91 6.37 -0.56
CA SER A 183 26.55 6.62 -1.87
C SER A 183 25.59 7.04 -2.98
N THR A 184 24.28 6.84 -2.81
CA THR A 184 23.29 7.09 -3.87
C THR A 184 22.20 8.06 -3.44
N PRO A 185 21.78 9.00 -4.32
CA PRO A 185 20.73 9.97 -4.00
C PRO A 185 19.32 9.39 -4.17
N TYR A 186 19.14 8.07 -4.31
CA TYR A 186 17.85 7.47 -4.69
C TYR A 186 16.72 7.78 -3.71
N PHE A 187 17.03 7.85 -2.42
CA PHE A 187 16.04 8.19 -1.39
C PHE A 187 15.64 9.66 -1.49
N GLN A 188 16.61 10.57 -1.65
CA GLN A 188 16.35 12.00 -1.82
C GLN A 188 15.59 12.30 -3.13
N GLU A 189 15.92 11.61 -4.22
CA GLU A 189 15.16 11.66 -5.47
C GLU A 189 13.70 11.24 -5.24
N ALA A 190 13.48 10.13 -4.53
CA ALA A 190 12.12 9.67 -4.21
C ALA A 190 11.34 10.68 -3.34
N LEU A 191 11.99 11.33 -2.38
CA LEU A 191 11.38 12.40 -1.59
C LEU A 191 10.95 13.57 -2.49
N ASN A 192 11.83 14.03 -3.38
CA ASN A 192 11.51 15.15 -4.28
C ASN A 192 10.43 14.78 -5.32
N GLU A 193 10.48 13.56 -5.87
CA GLU A 193 9.48 13.08 -6.83
C GLU A 193 8.11 12.86 -6.20
N VAL A 194 8.04 12.13 -5.08
CA VAL A 194 6.79 11.60 -4.50
C VAL A 194 6.26 12.53 -3.42
N LEU A 195 7.08 12.89 -2.43
CA LEU A 195 6.66 13.74 -1.32
C LEU A 195 6.58 15.22 -1.76
N GLY A 196 7.59 15.71 -2.49
CA GLY A 196 7.64 17.08 -3.00
C GLY A 196 6.71 17.34 -4.20
N GLY A 197 5.98 16.33 -4.68
CA GLY A 197 5.12 16.45 -5.87
C GLY A 197 5.90 16.88 -7.12
N GLY A 198 7.14 16.40 -7.28
CA GLY A 198 8.04 16.73 -8.37
C GLY A 198 8.90 17.98 -8.15
N LYS A 199 8.76 18.68 -7.02
CA LYS A 199 9.59 19.83 -6.66
C LYS A 199 10.84 19.38 -5.89
N LYS A 200 11.99 20.02 -6.17
CA LYS A 200 13.24 19.82 -5.42
C LYS A 200 13.24 20.64 -4.14
N ILE A 201 12.74 20.06 -3.05
CA ILE A 201 12.58 20.70 -1.74
C ILE A 201 13.61 20.15 -0.73
N PHE A 202 14.02 18.88 -0.92
CA PHE A 202 14.95 18.14 -0.08
C PHE A 202 16.34 18.07 -0.68
#